data_AF-A0A2A2KKQ0-F1
#
_entry.id   AF-A0A2A2KKQ0-F1
#
_cell.length_a   1.000
_cell.length_b   1.000
_cell.length_c   1.000
_cell.angle_alpha   90.00
_cell.angle_beta   90.00
_cell.angle_gamma   90.00
#
_symmetry.space_group_name_H-M   'P 1'
#
loop_
_entity.id
_entity.type
_entity.pdbx_description
1 polymer ?
#
loop_
_entity_poly.entity_id
_entity_poly.type
_entity_poly.pdbx_seq_one_letter_code
_entity_poly.pdbx_strand_id
1 'polypeptide(L)'
;MFYEDKSGNFDVYSTSFALCVVTATVVFIFFNQTLMFGISALLKRRIKQNRSPRLLALMKEADELKQEQSKFSPSNDFAAYFKIDRKLNPIKEEIEQLKAQESKTGASLKADVIAKVLTQAVGFTLLHFSASYQAFCISSTIFWPVNFMLRFPSYFYESQCRDESLTPVSLFAVIYSFFVVSMRLMPGKKDNSKLKMS
;
A
#
# COMPACT_ATOMS: atom_id res chain seq x y z
N MET A 1 19.57 -21.38 -16.27
CA MET A 1 20.76 -22.18 -15.89
C MET A 1 21.19 -21.64 -14.55
N PHE A 2 21.09 -22.47 -13.50
CA PHE A 2 21.43 -22.06 -12.13
C PHE A 2 22.91 -21.70 -12.05
N TYR A 3 23.28 -20.83 -11.11
CA TYR A 3 24.68 -20.48 -10.81
C TYR A 3 25.51 -21.78 -10.66
N GLU A 4 26.20 -22.20 -11.72
CA GLU A 4 27.25 -23.20 -11.64
C GLU A 4 28.50 -22.45 -11.16
N ASP A 5 28.73 -22.51 -9.85
CA ASP A 5 30.07 -22.34 -9.35
C ASP A 5 30.93 -23.48 -9.94
N LYS A 6 32.18 -23.19 -10.30
CA LYS A 6 33.12 -24.13 -10.94
C LYS A 6 33.48 -25.35 -10.06
N SER A 7 32.84 -25.49 -8.90
CA SER A 7 33.06 -26.52 -7.88
C SER A 7 32.01 -27.64 -7.87
N GLY A 8 30.96 -27.58 -8.70
CA GLY A 8 29.97 -28.66 -8.82
C GLY A 8 29.09 -28.87 -7.57
N ASN A 9 29.16 -27.97 -6.58
CA ASN A 9 28.21 -27.94 -5.47
C ASN A 9 27.08 -26.97 -5.80
N PHE A 10 25.88 -27.53 -5.98
CA PHE A 10 24.65 -26.76 -6.13
C PHE A 10 24.42 -25.97 -4.84
N ASP A 11 24.61 -24.65 -4.89
CA ASP A 11 24.51 -23.80 -3.70
C ASP A 11 23.03 -23.55 -3.35
N VAL A 12 22.42 -24.56 -2.71
CA VAL A 12 20.98 -24.61 -2.36
C VAL A 12 20.52 -23.37 -1.59
N TYR A 13 21.43 -22.76 -0.82
CA TYR A 13 21.17 -21.54 -0.08
C TYR A 13 21.00 -20.31 -0.98
N SER A 14 21.81 -20.20 -2.04
CA SER A 14 21.74 -19.09 -2.99
C SER A 14 20.45 -19.12 -3.82
N THR A 15 20.04 -20.32 -4.25
CA THR A 15 18.80 -20.51 -5.03
C THR A 15 17.55 -20.29 -4.20
N SER A 16 17.53 -20.80 -2.95
CA SER A 16 16.43 -20.58 -2.01
C SER A 16 16.27 -19.10 -1.67
N PHE A 17 17.39 -18.39 -1.42
CA PHE A 17 17.39 -16.96 -1.17
C PHE A 17 16.85 -16.17 -2.36
N ALA A 18 17.30 -16.48 -3.59
CA ALA A 18 16.82 -15.84 -4.81
C ALA A 18 15.29 -16.00 -4.97
N LEU A 19 14.77 -17.21 -4.78
CA LEU A 19 13.33 -17.48 -4.84
C LEU A 19 12.56 -16.67 -3.78
N CYS A 20 13.06 -16.61 -2.54
CA CYS A 20 12.44 -15.82 -1.48
C CYS A 20 12.38 -14.34 -1.82
N VAL A 21 13.48 -13.75 -2.30
CA VAL A 21 13.55 -12.32 -2.65
C VAL A 21 12.62 -11.99 -3.82
N VAL A 22 12.63 -12.80 -4.87
CA VAL A 22 11.77 -12.55 -6.04
C VAL A 22 10.29 -12.74 -5.69
N THR A 23 9.95 -13.76 -4.91
CA THR A 23 8.57 -13.97 -4.44
C THR A 23 8.10 -12.82 -3.56
N ALA A 24 8.93 -12.38 -2.61
CA ALA A 24 8.62 -11.23 -1.76
C ALA A 24 8.41 -9.95 -2.59
N THR A 25 9.20 -9.75 -3.65
CA THR A 25 9.06 -8.63 -4.58
C THR A 25 7.71 -8.68 -5.31
N VAL A 26 7.33 -9.84 -5.86
CA VAL A 26 6.05 -10.02 -6.57
C VAL A 26 4.86 -9.79 -5.63
N VAL A 27 4.90 -10.37 -4.42
CA VAL A 27 3.88 -10.17 -3.39
C VAL A 27 3.80 -8.68 -3.01
N PHE A 28 4.93 -8.02 -2.79
CA PHE A 28 4.96 -6.60 -2.46
C PHE A 28 4.30 -5.74 -3.55
N ILE A 29 4.62 -5.97 -4.82
CA ILE A 29 4.02 -5.23 -5.94
C ILE A 29 2.50 -5.45 -5.99
N PHE A 30 2.04 -6.68 -5.75
CA PHE A 30 0.63 -7.03 -5.79
C PHE A 30 -0.17 -6.36 -4.65
N PHE A 31 0.37 -6.38 -3.43
CA PHE A 31 -0.26 -5.78 -2.26
C PHE A 31 0.12 -4.31 -2.03
N ASN A 32 0.86 -3.69 -2.96
CA ASN A 32 1.36 -2.32 -2.85
C ASN A 32 0.25 -1.31 -2.54
N GLN A 33 -0.92 -1.43 -3.20
CA GLN A 33 -2.05 -0.54 -2.94
C GLN A 33 -2.54 -0.65 -1.49
N THR A 34 -2.72 -1.87 -0.99
CA THR A 34 -3.13 -2.13 0.40
C THR A 34 -2.09 -1.59 1.40
N LEU A 35 -0.80 -1.77 1.11
CA LEU A 35 0.29 -1.23 1.93
C LEU A 35 0.29 0.29 1.93
N MET A 36 0.09 0.95 0.78
CA MET A 36 -0.03 2.40 0.70
C MET A 36 -1.21 2.94 1.54
N PHE A 37 -2.36 2.27 1.51
CA PHE A 37 -3.49 2.64 2.38
C PHE A 37 -3.14 2.50 3.86
N GLY A 38 -2.48 1.40 4.25
CA GLY A 38 -2.03 1.20 5.63
C GLY A 38 -1.03 2.26 6.11
N ILE A 39 0.01 2.54 5.32
CA ILE A 39 1.06 3.52 5.64
C ILE A 39 0.47 4.93 5.70
N SER A 40 -0.37 5.31 4.73
CA SER A 40 -1.02 6.62 4.75
C SER A 40 -1.95 6.79 5.96
N ALA A 41 -2.71 5.76 6.33
CA ALA A 41 -3.55 5.78 7.53
C ALA A 41 -2.72 5.93 8.81
N LEU A 42 -1.59 5.23 8.91
CA LEU A 42 -0.66 5.36 10.03
C LEU A 42 -0.04 6.76 10.11
N LEU A 43 0.42 7.31 8.99
CA LEU A 43 0.96 8.67 8.92
C LEU A 43 -0.10 9.71 9.31
N LYS A 44 -1.32 9.60 8.76
CA LYS A 44 -2.45 10.46 9.12
C LYS A 44 -2.79 10.36 10.59
N ARG A 45 -2.75 9.15 11.18
CA ARG A 45 -2.96 8.95 12.62
C ARG A 45 -1.87 9.62 13.46
N ARG A 46 -0.60 9.50 13.07
CA ARG A 46 0.53 10.16 13.75
C ARG A 46 0.43 11.68 13.67
N ILE A 47 0.10 12.22 12.50
CA ILE A 47 -0.12 13.66 12.32
C ILE A 47 -1.31 14.12 13.19
N LYS A 48 -2.41 13.34 13.22
CA LYS A 48 -3.57 13.64 14.05
C LYS A 48 -3.26 13.58 15.55
N GLN A 49 -2.35 12.69 15.97
CA GLN A 49 -1.87 12.62 17.35
C GLN A 49 -1.03 13.84 17.73
N ASN A 50 -0.40 14.49 16.76
CA ASN A 50 0.40 15.70 16.94
C ASN A 50 -0.41 16.99 16.70
N ARG A 51 -1.74 16.91 16.77
CA ARG A 51 -2.64 18.06 16.68
C ARG A 51 -2.38 19.06 17.80
N SER A 52 -2.71 20.32 17.54
CA SER A 52 -2.58 21.36 18.55
C SER A 52 -3.37 20.95 19.81
N PRO A 53 -2.77 21.06 21.01
CA PRO A 53 -3.45 20.72 22.27
C PRO A 53 -4.74 21.52 22.45
N ARG A 54 -4.81 22.71 21.84
CA ARG A 54 -5.98 23.58 21.79
C ARG A 54 -7.16 22.96 21.04
N LEU A 55 -6.95 22.30 19.89
CA LEU A 55 -8.04 21.61 19.18
C LEU A 55 -8.57 20.43 20.01
N LEU A 56 -7.67 19.70 20.68
CA LEU A 56 -8.04 18.56 21.52
C LEU A 56 -8.85 18.99 22.74
N ALA A 57 -8.47 20.11 23.37
CA ALA A 57 -9.22 20.73 24.46
C ALA A 57 -10.62 21.18 24.02
N LEU A 58 -10.72 21.90 22.90
CA LEU A 58 -12.00 22.36 22.34
C LEU A 58 -12.93 21.20 21.96
N MET A 59 -12.41 20.10 21.40
CA MET A 59 -13.22 18.92 21.09
C MET A 59 -13.76 18.25 22.36
N LYS A 60 -12.95 18.19 23.43
CA LYS A 60 -13.37 17.66 24.73
C LYS A 60 -14.47 18.54 25.35
N GLU A 61 -14.29 19.86 25.32
CA GLU A 61 -15.27 20.83 25.82
C GLU A 61 -16.60 20.74 25.04
N ALA A 62 -16.53 20.59 23.71
CA ALA A 62 -17.71 20.38 22.88
C ALA A 62 -18.44 19.07 23.20
N ASP A 63 -17.72 17.97 23.46
CA ASP A 63 -18.32 16.69 23.85
C ASP A 63 -18.95 16.74 25.25
N GLU A 64 -18.32 17.43 26.20
CA GLU A 64 -18.87 17.66 27.55
C GLU A 64 -20.17 18.48 27.47
N LEU A 65 -20.17 19.60 26.74
CA LEU A 65 -21.37 20.43 26.54
C LEU A 65 -22.47 19.69 25.77
N LYS A 66 -22.11 18.79 24.85
CA LYS A 66 -23.09 17.96 24.12
C LYS A 66 -23.71 16.88 25.02
N GLN A 67 -22.91 16.26 25.89
CA GLN A 67 -23.44 15.38 26.93
C GLN A 67 -24.36 16.14 27.89
N GLU A 68 -23.99 17.36 28.26
CA GLU A 68 -24.82 18.21 29.12
C GLU A 68 -26.12 18.60 28.41
N GLN A 69 -26.06 18.97 27.13
CA GLN A 69 -27.23 19.25 26.29
C GLN A 69 -28.17 18.05 26.19
N SER A 70 -27.64 16.82 26.12
CA SER A 70 -28.45 15.59 26.01
C SER A 70 -29.31 15.29 27.24
N LYS A 71 -29.03 15.94 28.37
CA LYS A 71 -29.83 15.84 29.60
C LYS A 71 -31.10 16.70 29.56
N PHE A 72 -31.17 17.67 28.65
CA PHE A 72 -32.29 18.59 28.54
C PHE A 72 -33.12 18.27 27.31
N SER A 73 -34.44 18.18 27.47
CA SER A 73 -35.34 17.99 26.34
C SER A 73 -35.61 19.33 25.63
N PRO A 74 -35.51 19.41 24.29
CA PRO A 74 -35.85 20.62 23.55
C PRO A 74 -37.28 21.12 23.80
N SER A 75 -38.21 20.23 24.12
CA SER A 75 -39.63 20.56 24.33
C SER A 75 -39.96 20.96 25.76
N ASN A 76 -39.26 20.39 26.75
CA ASN A 76 -39.60 20.58 28.17
C ASN A 76 -38.67 21.59 28.85
N ASP A 77 -37.41 21.68 28.41
CA ASP A 77 -36.36 22.53 28.99
C ASP A 77 -35.74 23.47 27.95
N PHE A 78 -36.58 24.04 27.10
CA PHE A 78 -36.17 24.86 25.94
C PHE A 78 -35.12 25.92 26.31
N ALA A 79 -35.34 26.68 27.38
CA ALA A 79 -34.41 27.73 27.79
C ALA A 79 -33.01 27.20 28.17
N ALA A 80 -32.93 26.05 28.86
CA ALA A 80 -31.67 25.43 29.23
C ALA A 80 -30.97 24.81 28.01
N TYR A 81 -31.74 24.16 27.14
CA TYR A 81 -31.24 23.59 25.88
C TYR A 81 -30.61 24.66 24.98
N PHE A 82 -31.31 25.77 24.71
CA PHE A 82 -30.80 26.84 23.84
C PHE A 82 -29.65 27.65 24.47
N LYS A 83 -29.56 27.68 25.81
CA LYS A 83 -28.42 28.28 26.51
C LYS A 83 -27.14 27.47 26.29
N ILE A 84 -27.23 26.14 26.33
CA ILE A 84 -26.10 25.26 26.02
C ILE A 84 -25.78 25.32 24.52
N ASP A 85 -26.81 25.33 23.66
CA ASP A 85 -26.64 25.43 22.21
C ASP A 85 -25.89 26.71 21.79
N ARG A 86 -26.23 27.86 22.41
CA ARG A 86 -25.52 29.13 22.20
C ARG A 86 -24.04 29.09 22.62
N LYS A 87 -23.67 28.27 23.61
CA LYS A 87 -22.27 28.07 23.99
C LYS A 87 -21.56 27.09 23.06
N LEU A 88 -22.29 26.10 22.56
CA LEU A 88 -21.76 25.01 21.77
C LEU A 88 -21.52 25.43 20.30
N ASN A 89 -22.33 26.33 19.75
CA ASN A 89 -22.19 26.83 18.38
C ASN A 89 -20.85 27.56 18.09
N PRO A 90 -20.38 28.52 18.90
CA PRO A 90 -19.08 29.17 18.66
C PRO A 90 -17.90 28.20 18.81
N ILE A 91 -17.98 27.24 19.75
CA ILE A 91 -16.95 26.20 19.91
C ILE A 91 -16.91 25.29 18.68
N LYS A 92 -18.07 24.91 18.13
CA LYS A 92 -18.15 24.15 16.87
C LYS A 92 -17.52 24.93 15.71
N GLU A 93 -17.83 26.22 15.58
CA GLU A 93 -17.24 27.07 14.55
C GLU A 93 -15.72 27.18 14.69
N GLU A 94 -15.18 27.35 15.91
CA GLU A 94 -13.73 27.40 16.15
C GLU A 94 -13.06 26.06 15.82
N ILE A 95 -13.70 24.93 16.15
CA ILE A 95 -13.23 23.59 15.76
C ILE A 95 -13.20 23.42 14.24
N GLU A 96 -14.24 23.87 13.53
CA GLU A 96 -14.30 23.79 12.07
C GLU A 96 -13.28 24.69 11.40
N GLN A 97 -13.08 25.91 11.91
CA GLN A 97 -12.05 26.84 11.43
C GLN A 97 -10.65 26.26 11.63
N LEU A 98 -10.35 25.70 12.80
CA LEU A 98 -9.05 25.07 13.08
C LEU A 98 -8.84 23.81 12.22
N LYS A 99 -9.88 22.99 12.00
CA LYS A 99 -9.81 21.85 11.06
C LYS A 99 -9.58 22.31 9.61
N ALA A 100 -10.23 23.40 9.20
CA ALA A 100 -10.05 23.98 7.86
C ALA A 100 -8.66 24.59 7.69
N GLN A 101 -8.07 25.13 8.75
CA GLN A 101 -6.69 25.62 8.74
C GLN A 101 -5.68 24.46 8.65
N GLU A 102 -5.94 23.34 9.34
CA GLU A 102 -5.17 22.09 9.21
C GLU A 102 -5.31 21.43 7.82
N SER A 103 -6.50 21.51 7.20
CA SER A 103 -6.70 20.97 5.85
C SER A 103 -6.02 21.84 4.79
N LYS A 104 -6.05 23.18 4.96
CA LYS A 104 -5.33 24.14 4.11
C LYS A 104 -3.80 24.01 4.20
N THR A 105 -3.26 23.51 5.31
CA THR A 105 -1.82 23.23 5.45
C THR A 105 -1.36 22.01 4.63
N GLY A 106 -2.30 21.27 4.02
CA GLY A 106 -2.01 20.16 3.11
C GLY A 106 -1.35 18.97 3.79
N ALA A 107 -1.42 18.85 5.12
CA ALA A 107 -0.73 17.80 5.87
C ALA A 107 -1.19 16.39 5.47
N SER A 108 -2.46 16.21 5.14
CA SER A 108 -3.01 14.95 4.62
C SER A 108 -2.48 14.62 3.22
N LEU A 109 -2.44 15.61 2.32
CA LEU A 109 -1.89 15.47 0.97
C LEU A 109 -0.38 15.16 1.02
N LYS A 110 0.36 15.85 1.88
CA LYS A 110 1.80 15.59 2.13
C LYS A 110 2.02 14.17 2.65
N ALA A 111 1.19 13.70 3.58
CA ALA A 111 1.27 12.33 4.09
C ALA A 111 1.05 11.28 3.01
N ASP A 112 0.10 11.49 2.10
CA ASP A 112 -0.17 10.58 0.99
C ASP A 112 0.98 10.56 -0.02
N VAL A 113 1.57 11.72 -0.33
CA VAL A 113 2.76 11.81 -1.20
C VAL A 113 3.95 11.11 -0.57
N ILE A 114 4.23 11.35 0.72
CA ILE A 114 5.32 10.71 1.45
C ILE A 114 5.12 9.19 1.48
N ALA A 115 3.90 8.72 1.76
CA ALA A 115 3.59 7.29 1.73
C ALA A 115 3.90 6.68 0.36
N LYS A 116 3.44 7.32 -0.72
CA LYS A 116 3.71 6.87 -2.10
C LYS A 116 5.21 6.78 -2.39
N VAL A 117 5.97 7.82 -2.05
CA VAL A 117 7.42 7.87 -2.28
C VAL A 117 8.13 6.77 -1.50
N LEU A 118 7.79 6.58 -0.22
CA LEU A 118 8.38 5.52 0.61
C LEU A 118 8.07 4.13 0.05
N THR A 119 6.81 3.86 -0.29
CA THR A 119 6.42 2.54 -0.81
C THR A 119 7.03 2.28 -2.19
N GLN A 120 7.14 3.30 -3.05
CA GLN A 120 7.85 3.20 -4.33
C GLN A 120 9.35 2.97 -4.15
N ALA A 121 10.00 3.66 -3.20
CA ALA A 121 11.43 3.46 -2.91
C ALA A 121 11.71 2.02 -2.46
N VAL A 122 10.89 1.48 -1.55
CA VAL A 122 10.99 0.08 -1.12
C VAL A 122 10.77 -0.88 -2.30
N GLY A 123 9.74 -0.63 -3.11
CA GLY A 123 9.46 -1.43 -4.30
C GLY A 123 10.62 -1.41 -5.31
N PHE A 124 11.24 -0.25 -5.53
CA PHE A 124 12.39 -0.11 -6.42
C PHE A 124 13.62 -0.86 -5.88
N THR A 125 13.87 -0.78 -4.57
CA THR A 125 14.97 -1.54 -3.93
C THR A 125 14.78 -3.04 -4.08
N LEU A 126 13.58 -3.57 -3.79
CA LEU A 126 13.22 -4.97 -4.00
C LEU A 126 13.38 -5.39 -5.47
N LEU A 127 12.91 -4.54 -6.38
CA LEU A 127 13.03 -4.78 -7.82
C LEU A 127 14.50 -4.81 -8.26
N HIS A 128 15.34 -3.92 -7.73
CA HIS A 128 16.78 -3.90 -8.00
C HIS A 128 17.45 -5.19 -7.51
N PHE A 129 17.14 -5.66 -6.30
CA PHE A 129 17.67 -6.93 -5.79
C PHE A 129 17.22 -8.14 -6.60
N SER A 130 15.99 -8.12 -7.12
CA SER A 130 15.48 -9.21 -7.98
C SER A 130 16.02 -9.19 -9.41
N ALA A 131 16.57 -8.07 -9.87
CA ALA A 131 17.03 -7.88 -11.25
C ALA A 131 18.27 -8.69 -11.62
N SER A 132 19.10 -9.08 -10.65
CA SER A 132 20.27 -9.91 -10.88
C SER A 132 19.93 -11.36 -11.22
N TYR A 133 18.70 -11.83 -10.98
CA TYR A 133 18.33 -13.23 -11.13
C TYR A 133 17.64 -13.52 -12.47
N GLN A 134 18.31 -14.32 -13.30
CA GLN A 134 17.82 -14.81 -14.60
C GLN A 134 17.41 -16.29 -14.47
N ALA A 135 16.28 -16.67 -15.07
CA ALA A 135 15.78 -18.04 -15.02
C ALA A 135 16.38 -18.91 -16.15
N PHE A 136 16.19 -18.48 -17.40
CA PHE A 136 16.65 -19.19 -18.59
C PHE A 136 16.80 -18.23 -19.78
N CYS A 137 17.43 -18.69 -20.86
CA CYS A 137 17.61 -17.94 -22.09
C CYS A 137 16.67 -18.50 -23.17
N ILE A 138 16.02 -17.62 -23.95
CA ILE A 138 15.16 -18.00 -25.09
C ILE A 138 15.68 -17.35 -26.37
N SER A 139 15.32 -17.88 -27.55
CA SER A 139 15.68 -17.23 -28.80
C SER A 139 15.02 -15.86 -28.92
N SER A 140 15.80 -14.85 -29.30
CA SER A 140 15.37 -13.46 -29.45
C SER A 140 14.21 -13.25 -30.42
N THR A 141 14.04 -14.17 -31.39
CA THR A 141 13.02 -14.13 -32.45
C THR A 141 11.67 -14.69 -32.00
N ILE A 142 11.66 -15.53 -30.95
CA ILE A 142 10.45 -16.17 -30.44
C ILE A 142 9.85 -15.20 -29.40
N PHE A 143 8.73 -14.56 -29.72
CA PHE A 143 7.99 -13.58 -28.89
C PHE A 143 8.39 -12.10 -28.97
N TRP A 144 8.91 -11.62 -30.10
CA TRP A 144 8.97 -10.16 -30.31
C TRP A 144 7.54 -9.57 -30.44
N PRO A 145 7.16 -8.48 -29.74
CA PRO A 145 7.97 -7.63 -28.84
C PRO A 145 7.86 -7.97 -27.34
N VAL A 146 7.05 -8.97 -26.96
CA VAL A 146 6.81 -9.38 -25.55
C VAL A 146 8.09 -9.81 -24.83
N ASN A 147 9.11 -10.24 -25.56
CA ASN A 147 10.44 -10.56 -25.05
C ASN A 147 11.06 -9.45 -24.18
N PHE A 148 10.75 -8.18 -24.46
CA PHE A 148 11.20 -7.07 -23.61
C PHE A 148 10.63 -7.16 -22.18
N MET A 149 9.36 -7.54 -22.01
CA MET A 149 8.76 -7.72 -20.68
C MET A 149 9.39 -8.89 -19.93
N LEU A 150 9.74 -9.97 -20.64
CA LEU A 150 10.41 -11.12 -20.04
C LEU A 150 11.80 -10.77 -19.51
N ARG A 151 12.45 -9.74 -20.05
CA ARG A 151 13.77 -9.27 -19.63
C ARG A 151 13.71 -8.30 -18.44
N PHE A 152 12.55 -7.76 -18.09
CA PHE A 152 12.40 -6.85 -16.96
C PHE A 152 12.45 -7.62 -15.62
N PRO A 153 13.12 -7.13 -14.57
CA PRO A 153 13.90 -5.89 -14.46
C PRO A 153 15.41 -6.03 -14.80
N SER A 154 15.84 -7.20 -15.27
CA SER A 154 17.23 -7.58 -15.54
C SER A 154 17.90 -6.88 -16.73
N TYR A 155 17.28 -5.85 -17.33
CA TYR A 155 17.83 -5.14 -18.49
C TYR A 155 19.22 -4.52 -18.21
N PHE A 156 19.45 -4.09 -16.98
CA PHE A 156 20.67 -3.38 -16.57
C PHE A 156 21.85 -4.29 -16.19
N TYR A 157 21.66 -5.61 -16.20
CA TYR A 157 22.68 -6.58 -15.81
C TYR A 157 23.21 -7.34 -17.03
N GLU A 158 24.48 -7.74 -16.96
CA GLU A 158 25.09 -8.58 -18.00
C GLU A 158 24.28 -9.85 -18.20
N SER A 159 23.98 -10.17 -19.46
CA SER A 159 23.24 -11.39 -19.81
C SER A 159 24.13 -12.59 -19.56
N GLN A 160 23.63 -13.57 -18.80
CA GLN A 160 24.33 -14.85 -18.60
C GLN A 160 24.19 -15.80 -19.80
N CYS A 161 23.59 -15.34 -20.90
CA CYS A 161 23.45 -16.13 -22.12
C CYS A 161 24.76 -16.14 -22.90
N ARG A 162 25.23 -17.34 -23.29
CA ARG A 162 26.47 -17.53 -24.07
C ARG A 162 26.38 -16.98 -25.49
N ASP A 163 25.18 -17.03 -26.09
CA ASP A 163 24.94 -16.64 -27.48
C ASP A 163 24.17 -15.32 -27.56
N GLU A 164 24.59 -14.42 -28.44
CA GLU A 164 23.91 -13.13 -28.69
C GLU A 164 22.52 -13.28 -29.32
N SER A 165 22.23 -14.44 -29.91
CA SER A 165 20.92 -14.75 -30.48
C SER A 165 19.87 -15.06 -29.40
N LEU A 166 20.29 -15.24 -28.15
CA LEU A 166 19.45 -15.58 -27.01
C LEU A 166 19.19 -14.36 -26.12
N THR A 167 17.97 -14.25 -25.60
CA THR A 167 17.57 -13.24 -24.62
C THR A 167 17.33 -13.88 -23.25
N PRO A 168 17.83 -13.26 -22.16
CA PRO A 168 17.60 -13.76 -20.81
C PRO A 168 16.17 -13.44 -20.37
N VAL A 169 15.52 -14.44 -19.79
CA VAL A 169 14.22 -14.33 -19.11
C VAL A 169 14.47 -14.15 -17.62
N SER A 170 13.92 -13.09 -17.04
CA SER A 170 14.07 -12.80 -15.61
C SER A 170 13.27 -13.80 -14.76
N LEU A 171 13.82 -14.17 -13.61
CA LEU A 171 13.10 -15.00 -12.65
C LEU A 171 11.84 -14.29 -12.12
N PHE A 172 11.90 -12.96 -12.05
CA PHE A 172 10.76 -12.10 -11.73
C PHE A 172 9.59 -12.29 -12.69
N ALA A 173 9.83 -12.26 -14.01
CA ALA A 173 8.76 -12.37 -15.00
C ALA A 173 8.06 -13.75 -14.93
N VAL A 174 8.82 -14.81 -14.66
CA VAL A 174 8.28 -16.17 -14.49
C VAL A 174 7.38 -16.25 -13.25
N ILE A 175 7.90 -15.83 -12.08
CA ILE A 175 7.15 -15.90 -10.83
C ILE A 175 5.94 -14.96 -10.86
N TYR A 176 6.08 -13.76 -11.44
CA TYR A 176 4.98 -12.82 -11.61
C TYR A 176 3.87 -13.43 -12.47
N SER A 177 4.21 -14.05 -13.61
CA SER A 177 3.23 -14.70 -14.48
C SER A 177 2.52 -15.85 -13.77
N PHE A 178 3.28 -16.69 -13.06
CA PHE A 178 2.72 -17.78 -12.26
C PHE A 178 1.77 -17.27 -11.17
N PHE A 179 2.15 -16.20 -10.48
CA PHE A 179 1.34 -15.59 -9.43
C PHE A 179 0.04 -15.01 -9.99
N VAL A 180 0.11 -14.28 -11.11
CA VAL A 180 -1.08 -13.71 -11.78
C VAL A 180 -2.03 -14.80 -12.25
N VAL A 181 -1.51 -15.87 -12.85
CA VAL A 181 -2.33 -17.02 -13.28
C VAL A 181 -2.95 -17.73 -12.09
N SER A 182 -2.18 -18.01 -11.04
CA SER A 182 -2.66 -18.64 -9.81
C SER A 182 -3.79 -17.84 -9.16
N MET A 183 -3.65 -16.52 -9.08
CA MET A 183 -4.68 -15.63 -8.51
C MET A 183 -5.96 -15.60 -9.36
N ARG A 184 -5.85 -15.73 -10.69
CA ARG A 184 -7.02 -15.79 -11.59
C ARG A 184 -7.72 -17.14 -11.59
N LEU A 185 -6.98 -18.22 -11.34
CA LEU A 185 -7.51 -19.58 -11.29
C LEU A 185 -8.17 -19.92 -9.95
N MET A 186 -7.93 -19.15 -8.89
CA MET A 186 -8.65 -19.33 -7.63
C MET A 186 -10.14 -18.97 -7.83
N PRO A 187 -11.07 -19.94 -7.72
CA PRO A 187 -12.48 -19.66 -7.86
C PRO A 187 -12.90 -18.70 -6.74
N GLY A 188 -13.32 -17.50 -7.12
CA GLY A 188 -13.92 -16.54 -6.20
C GLY A 188 -15.05 -17.24 -5.46
N LYS A 189 -14.91 -17.30 -4.13
CA LYS A 189 -15.92 -17.82 -3.21
C LYS A 189 -17.21 -17.04 -3.50
N LYS A 190 -18.14 -17.65 -4.24
CA LYS A 190 -19.46 -17.08 -4.51
C LYS A 190 -20.15 -16.92 -3.16
N ASP A 191 -20.35 -15.68 -2.74
CA ASP A 191 -21.20 -15.35 -1.59
C ASP A 191 -22.63 -15.82 -1.89
N ASN A 192 -22.96 -17.03 -1.45
CA ASN A 192 -24.31 -17.57 -1.41
C ASN A 192 -25.08 -16.97 -0.22
N SER A 193 -25.24 -15.65 -0.16
CA SER A 193 -26.02 -14.96 0.89
C SER A 193 -27.38 -14.44 0.40
N LYS A 194 -27.88 -14.90 -0.75
CA LYS A 194 -29.26 -14.65 -1.19
C LYS A 194 -29.97 -15.94 -1.56
N LEU A 195 -30.53 -16.66 -0.60
CA LEU A 195 -31.73 -17.49 -0.76
C LEU A 195 -32.09 -18.15 0.58
N LYS A 196 -32.83 -17.42 1.42
CA LYS A 196 -33.83 -17.97 2.36
C LYS A 196 -34.67 -16.82 2.92
N MET A 197 -35.54 -16.29 2.08
CA MET A 197 -36.83 -15.72 2.49
C MET A 197 -37.77 -15.88 1.29
N SER A 198 -38.40 -17.04 1.23
CA SER A 198 -39.77 -17.22 0.76
C SER A 198 -40.33 -18.49 1.36
#